data_AF-A0A8S3CT25-F1
#
_entry.id   AF-A0A8S3CT25-F1
#
_cell.length_a   1.000
_cell.length_b   1.000
_cell.length_c   1.000
_cell.angle_alpha   90.00
_cell.angle_beta   90.00
_cell.angle_gamma   90.00
#
_symmetry.space_group_name_H-M   'P 1'
#
loop_
_entity.id
_entity.type
_entity.pdbx_description
1 polymer ?
#
loop_
_entity_poly.entity_id
_entity_poly.type
_entity_poly.pdbx_seq_one_letter_code
_entity_poly.pdbx_strand_id
1 'polypeptide(L)' 'MAKEKCKKPADGLTHDESASIMLYSMGWEPIEQCLYFALNAALRSEDRGNLDPWYLYLKLILTALSRLPTQHRFV' A
#
# COMPACT_ATOMS: atom_id res chain seq x y z
N MET A 1 7.66 -8.13 -10.26
CA MET A 1 7.64 -8.66 -8.88
C MET A 1 6.25 -8.58 -8.22
N ALA A 2 5.64 -7.40 -8.03
CA ALA A 2 4.24 -7.31 -7.55
C ALA A 2 3.21 -7.18 -8.69
N LYS A 3 3.42 -6.24 -9.65
CA LYS A 3 2.52 -6.06 -10.81
C LYS A 3 2.31 -7.35 -11.62
N GLU A 4 3.38 -8.11 -11.85
CA GLU A 4 3.33 -9.41 -12.53
C GLU A 4 2.43 -10.44 -11.82
N LYS A 5 2.35 -10.39 -10.49
CA LYS A 5 1.49 -11.26 -9.69
C LYS A 5 0.04 -10.76 -9.65
N CYS A 6 -0.21 -9.51 -10.04
CA CYS A 6 -1.52 -8.86 -9.96
C CYS A 6 -2.20 -8.72 -11.33
N LYS A 7 -1.87 -9.54 -12.34
CA LYS A 7 -2.43 -9.46 -13.70
C LYS A 7 -3.93 -9.70 -13.80
N LYS A 8 -4.54 -10.35 -12.81
CA LYS A 8 -5.98 -10.62 -12.72
C LYS A 8 -6.50 -10.14 -11.36
N PRO A 9 -6.64 -8.82 -11.17
CA PRO A 9 -7.06 -8.25 -9.90
C PRO A 9 -8.55 -8.56 -9.66
N ALA A 10 -8.91 -8.70 -8.38
CA ALA A 10 -10.29 -8.87 -7.94
C ALA A 10 -10.87 -7.52 -7.45
N ASP A 11 -12.15 -7.53 -7.04
CA ASP A 11 -12.78 -6.42 -6.31
C ASP A 11 -12.78 -5.06 -7.05
N GLY A 12 -12.75 -5.11 -8.39
CA GLY A 12 -12.74 -3.89 -9.23
C GLY A 12 -11.44 -3.07 -9.13
N LEU A 13 -10.37 -3.66 -8.61
CA LEU A 13 -9.06 -3.02 -8.56
C LEU A 13 -8.39 -3.04 -9.93
N THR A 14 -7.63 -1.99 -10.22
CA THR A 14 -6.66 -1.99 -11.33
C THR A 14 -5.44 -2.84 -10.97
N HIS A 15 -4.61 -3.16 -11.98
CA HIS A 15 -3.32 -3.83 -11.77
C HIS A 15 -2.43 -3.10 -10.78
N ASP A 16 -2.39 -1.78 -10.86
CA ASP A 16 -1.53 -0.94 -10.02
C ASP A 16 -2.06 -0.83 -8.59
N GLU A 17 -3.37 -0.74 -8.41
CA GLU A 17 -4.00 -0.74 -7.09
C GLU A 17 -3.77 -2.07 -6.36
N SER A 18 -4.03 -3.20 -7.01
CA SER A 18 -3.77 -4.52 -6.44
C SER A 18 -2.29 -4.73 -6.14
N ALA A 19 -1.40 -4.30 -7.04
CA ALA A 19 0.04 -4.37 -6.83
C ALA A 19 0.51 -3.46 -5.69
N SER A 20 -0.14 -2.31 -5.46
CA SER A 20 0.20 -1.41 -4.35
C SER A 20 -0.07 -2.06 -3.01
N ILE A 21 -1.23 -2.72 -2.85
CA ILE A 21 -1.59 -3.46 -1.63
C ILE A 21 -0.62 -4.62 -1.42
N MET A 22 -0.34 -5.40 -2.48
CA MET A 22 0.62 -6.50 -2.40
C MET A 22 1.98 -6.01 -1.96
N LEU A 23 2.50 -4.94 -2.58
CA LEU A 23 3.82 -4.38 -2.27
C LEU A 23 3.90 -3.87 -0.83
N TYR A 24 2.84 -3.24 -0.31
CA TYR A 24 2.77 -2.86 1.10
C TYR A 24 2.76 -4.08 2.02
N SER A 25 2.03 -5.14 1.68
CA SER A 25 1.96 -6.34 2.52
C SER A 25 3.17 -7.27 2.41
N MET A 26 4.05 -7.05 1.44
CA MET A 26 5.18 -7.93 1.17
C MET A 26 6.33 -7.62 2.13
N GLY A 27 6.76 -8.64 2.87
CA GLY A 27 7.97 -8.61 3.70
C GLY A 27 9.15 -9.31 3.02
N TRP A 28 10.35 -8.80 3.24
CA TRP A 28 11.63 -9.41 2.86
C TRP A 28 12.73 -8.96 3.82
N GLU A 29 13.83 -9.70 3.83
CA GLU A 29 15.01 -9.33 4.61
C GLU A 29 15.97 -8.49 3.76
N PRO A 30 16.59 -7.43 4.32
CA PRO A 30 16.38 -6.94 5.68
C PRO A 30 15.08 -6.11 5.80
N ILE A 31 14.38 -6.24 6.94
CA ILE A 31 13.06 -5.65 7.16
C ILE A 31 13.01 -4.13 6.97
N GLU A 32 14.10 -3.42 7.23
CA GLU A 32 14.20 -1.97 7.11
C GLU A 32 14.10 -1.51 5.66
N GLN A 33 14.34 -2.41 4.70
CA GLN A 33 14.19 -2.17 3.27
C GLN A 33 12.78 -2.50 2.76
N CYS A 34 11.90 -3.08 3.60
CA CYS A 34 10.52 -3.31 3.23
C CYS A 34 9.77 -1.99 3.02
N LEU A 35 8.92 -1.95 2.00
CA LEU A 35 8.15 -0.75 1.70
C LEU A 35 7.29 -0.29 2.89
N TYR A 36 6.59 -1.23 3.54
CA TYR A 36 5.76 -0.88 4.70
C TYR A 36 6.57 -0.33 5.86
N PHE A 37 7.83 -0.77 6.04
CA PHE A 37 8.68 -0.29 7.12
C PHE A 37 9.03 1.17 6.87
N ALA A 38 9.56 1.48 5.69
CA ALA A 38 9.94 2.83 5.29
C ALA A 38 8.74 3.79 5.25
N LEU A 39 7.61 3.39 4.65
CA LEU A 39 6.42 4.23 4.58
C LEU A 39 5.83 4.50 5.96
N ASN A 40 5.73 3.49 6.83
CA ASN A 40 5.19 3.69 8.17
C ASN A 40 6.12 4.52 9.07
N ALA A 41 7.44 4.48 8.84
CA ALA A 41 8.37 5.40 9.49
C ALA A 41 8.12 6.85 9.04
N ALA A 42 7.96 7.08 7.74
CA ALA A 42 7.63 8.41 7.20
C ALA A 42 6.29 8.94 7.74
N LEU A 43 5.25 8.10 7.80
CA LEU A 43 3.92 8.45 8.35
C LEU A 43 3.95 8.82 9.83
N ARG A 44 4.86 8.24 10.61
CA ARG A 44 5.00 8.52 12.06
C ARG A 44 5.96 9.66 12.36
N SER A 45 6.70 10.14 11.37
CA SER A 45 7.64 11.26 11.55
C SER A 45 6.88 12.55 11.88
N GLU A 46 7.42 13.35 12.80
CA GLU A 46 6.91 14.70 13.06
C GLU A 46 7.16 15.64 11.87
N ASP A 47 8.27 15.44 11.15
CA ASP A 47 8.58 16.17 9.94
C ASP A 47 7.72 15.66 8.78
N ARG A 48 6.72 16.47 8.40
CA ARG A 48 5.79 16.17 7.32
C ARG A 48 6.45 16.17 5.95
N GLY A 49 7.60 16.82 5.76
CA GLY A 49 8.35 16.78 4.50
C GLY A 49 8.82 15.36 4.14
N ASN A 50 8.96 14.48 5.14
CA ASN A 50 9.28 13.06 4.91
C ASN A 50 8.19 12.31 4.13
N LEU A 51 6.97 12.85 4.03
CA LEU A 51 5.87 12.26 3.26
C LEU A 51 5.84 12.70 1.79
N ASP A 52 6.58 13.74 1.41
CA ASP A 52 6.55 14.28 0.04
C ASP A 52 6.87 13.23 -1.03
N PRO A 53 7.88 12.35 -0.86
CA PRO A 53 8.17 11.29 -1.83
C PRO A 53 7.05 10.25 -1.95
N TRP A 54 6.16 10.17 -0.96
CA TRP A 54 5.16 9.11 -0.83
C TRP A 54 3.78 9.50 -1.33
N TYR A 55 3.50 10.78 -1.64
CA TYR A 55 2.14 11.22 -1.97
C TYR A 55 1.48 10.46 -3.12
N LEU A 56 2.20 10.16 -4.20
CA LEU A 56 1.65 9.38 -5.31
C LEU A 56 1.34 7.95 -4.91
N TYR A 57 2.22 7.32 -4.12
CA TYR A 57 2.00 5.98 -3.61
C TYR A 57 0.83 5.93 -2.62
N LEU A 58 0.76 6.90 -1.69
CA LEU A 58 -0.32 7.04 -0.72
C LEU A 58 -1.67 7.23 -1.43
N LYS A 59 -1.73 8.09 -2.44
CA LYS A 59 -2.93 8.26 -3.26
C LYS A 59 -3.35 6.93 -3.89
N LEU A 60 -2.42 6.19 -4.48
CA LEU A 60 -2.69 4.90 -5.12
C LEU A 60 -3.22 3.86 -4.11
N ILE A 61 -2.50 3.63 -3.01
CA ILE A 61 -2.87 2.58 -2.06
C ILE A 61 -4.14 2.93 -1.28
N LEU A 62 -4.35 4.20 -0.90
CA LEU A 62 -5.60 4.61 -0.24
C LEU A 62 -6.80 4.51 -1.19
N THR A 63 -6.61 4.83 -2.48
CA THR A 63 -7.65 4.60 -3.50
C THR A 63 -7.96 3.10 -3.62
N ALA A 64 -6.92 2.26 -3.69
CA ALA A 64 -7.09 0.81 -3.75
C ALA A 64 -7.87 0.27 -2.54
N LEU A 65 -7.47 0.67 -1.32
CA LEU A 65 -8.11 0.25 -0.08
C LEU A 65 -9.56 0.73 0.01
N SER A 66 -9.88 1.93 -0.50
CA SER A 66 -11.25 2.45 -0.51
C SER A 66 -12.23 1.67 -1.39
N ARG A 67 -11.73 0.88 -2.34
CA ARG A 67 -12.54 0.01 -3.21
C ARG A 67 -12.84 -1.35 -2.60
N LEU A 68 -12.07 -1.76 -1.59
CA LEU A 68 -12.30 -3.04 -0.94
C LEU A 68 -13.59 -3.00 -0.11
N PRO A 69 -14.37 -4.09 -0.08
CA PRO A 69 -15.58 -4.15 0.73
C PRO A 69 -15.22 -3.98 2.21
N THR A 70 -15.85 -3.01 2.88
CA THR A 70 -15.74 -2.86 4.32
C THR A 70 -16.42 -4.05 4.99
N GLN A 71 -15.67 -4.84 5.77
CA GLN A 71 -16.29 -5.81 6.67
C GLN A 71 -16.97 -5.05 7.81
N HIS A 72 -18.24 -4.70 7.63
CA HIS A 72 -19.07 -4.21 8.73
C HIS A 72 -19.31 -5.40 9.68
N ARG A 73 -18.42 -5.58 10.65
CA ARG A 73 -18.72 -6.44 11.80
C ARG A 73 -19.72 -5.68 12.66
N PHE A 74 -20.97 -6.12 12.63
CA PHE A 74 -21.92 -5.76 13.70
C PHE A 74 -21.34 -6.35 14.98
N VAL A 75 -20.84 -5.48 15.86
CA VAL A 75 -20.46 -5.80 17.24
C VAL A 75 -21.70 -5.69 18.10
#